data_AF-A0A1B6FNC4-F1
#
_entry.id   AF-A0A1B6FNC4-F1
#
_cell.length_a   1.000
_cell.length_b   1.000
_cell.length_c   1.000
_cell.angle_alpha   90.00
_cell.angle_beta   90.00
_cell.angle_gamma   90.00
#
_symmetry.space_group_name_H-M   'P 1'
#
loop_
_entity.id
_entity.type
_entity.pdbx_description
1 polymer ?
#
loop_
_entity_poly.entity_id
_entity_poly.type
_entity_poly.pdbx_seq_one_letter_code
_entity_poly.pdbx_strand_id
1 'polypeptide(L)'
;LERLVCASDCSLNDLEFLMTHCKNIRFIQLGSSTGINNATMNRVLAQNPMKKLEELRILYSADIGMQTVHLMMNQCERLATLSELESWGGIRLDELNDFREYIRENNIKLDITPTLSLN
;
A
#
# COMPACT_ATOMS: atom_id res chain seq x y z
N LEU A 1 1.98 -13.92 11.98
CA LEU A 1 1.09 -13.58 10.85
C LEU A 1 1.96 -13.13 9.68
N GLU A 2 1.90 -13.82 8.54
CA GLU A 2 2.59 -13.40 7.29
C GLU A 2 1.65 -12.74 6.28
N ARG A 3 0.35 -13.02 6.36
CA ARG A 3 -0.67 -12.53 5.43
C ARG A 3 -1.82 -11.92 6.20
N LEU A 4 -2.22 -10.71 5.85
CA LEU A 4 -3.38 -10.01 6.37
C LEU A 4 -4.33 -9.73 5.22
N VAL A 5 -5.57 -10.22 5.33
CA VAL A 5 -6.62 -9.96 4.36
C VAL A 5 -7.82 -9.42 5.13
N CYS A 6 -8.30 -8.25 4.72
CA CYS A 6 -9.45 -7.59 5.29
C CYS A 6 -10.34 -7.09 4.14
N ALA A 7 -11.36 -7.87 3.79
CA ALA A 7 -12.21 -7.62 2.62
C ALA A 7 -13.50 -6.85 2.94
N SER A 8 -13.84 -6.70 4.22
CA SER A 8 -15.07 -6.06 4.70
C SER A 8 -14.74 -4.93 5.69
N ASP A 9 -15.79 -4.27 6.20
CA ASP A 9 -15.67 -3.33 7.30
C ASP A 9 -14.90 -3.95 8.46
N CYS A 10 -13.89 -3.24 8.94
CA CYS A 10 -13.06 -3.63 10.05
C CYS A 10 -12.77 -2.39 10.90
N SER A 11 -12.62 -2.59 12.20
CA SER A 11 -12.15 -1.54 13.10
C SER A 11 -10.77 -1.05 12.63
N LEU A 12 -10.67 0.24 12.32
CA LEU A 12 -9.39 0.88 11.97
C LEU A 12 -8.34 0.65 13.06
N ASN A 13 -8.76 0.63 14.34
CA ASN A 13 -7.86 0.39 15.47
C ASN A 13 -7.29 -1.03 15.45
N ASP A 14 -8.10 -2.03 15.14
CA ASP A 14 -7.65 -3.43 15.08
C ASP A 14 -6.70 -3.62 13.90
N LEU A 15 -7.02 -2.99 12.76
CA LEU A 15 -6.19 -3.02 11.57
C LEU A 15 -4.84 -2.33 11.81
N GLU A 16 -4.84 -1.14 12.40
CA GLU A 16 -3.64 -0.40 12.78
C GLU A 16 -2.80 -1.20 13.80
N PHE A 17 -3.44 -1.84 14.78
CA PHE A 17 -2.77 -2.71 15.74
C PHE A 17 -2.07 -3.88 15.03
N LEU A 18 -2.78 -4.61 14.17
CA LEU A 18 -2.21 -5.73 13.43
C LEU A 18 -1.03 -5.30 12.55
N MET A 19 -1.19 -4.21 11.80
CA MET A 19 -0.15 -3.67 10.93
C MET A 19 1.05 -3.16 11.72
N THR A 20 0.85 -2.62 12.93
CA THR A 20 1.92 -2.14 13.81
C THR A 20 2.71 -3.29 14.47
N HIS A 21 2.03 -4.36 14.89
CA HIS A 21 2.65 -5.41 15.71
C HIS A 21 3.07 -6.66 14.92
N CYS A 22 2.49 -6.94 13.74
CA CYS A 22 2.85 -8.10 12.93
C CYS A 22 4.13 -7.85 12.10
N LYS A 23 5.31 -7.96 12.73
CA LYS A 23 6.61 -7.68 12.09
C LYS A 23 7.01 -8.65 10.96
N ASN A 24 6.35 -9.82 10.87
CA ASN A 24 6.61 -10.82 9.84
C ASN A 24 5.64 -10.74 8.65
N ILE A 25 4.86 -9.66 8.55
CA ILE A 25 3.90 -9.50 7.47
C ILE A 25 4.61 -9.36 6.12
N ARG A 26 4.11 -10.11 5.14
CA ARG A 26 4.60 -10.21 3.77
C ARG A 26 3.54 -9.78 2.76
N PHE A 27 2.27 -10.03 3.07
CA PHE A 27 1.15 -9.74 2.17
C PHE A 27 0.04 -9.01 2.92
N ILE A 28 -0.39 -7.87 2.40
CA ILE A 28 -1.53 -7.12 2.92
C ILE A 28 -2.52 -6.89 1.79
N GLN A 29 -3.77 -7.30 2.00
CA GLN A 29 -4.88 -7.00 1.11
C GLN A 29 -6.03 -6.37 1.89
N LEU A 30 -6.37 -5.14 1.52
CA LEU A 30 -7.43 -4.34 2.14
C LEU A 30 -8.54 -4.04 1.12
N GLY A 31 -9.79 -4.16 1.57
CA GLY A 31 -10.97 -3.74 0.83
C GLY A 31 -11.20 -2.24 0.87
N SER A 32 -12.33 -1.81 0.32
CA SER A 32 -12.65 -0.38 0.12
C SER A 32 -13.08 0.37 1.38
N SER A 33 -13.40 -0.33 2.47
CA SER A 33 -14.01 0.25 3.67
C SER A 33 -13.13 0.13 4.92
N THR A 34 -11.80 0.10 4.76
CA THR A 34 -10.88 -0.10 5.90
C THR A 34 -10.58 1.18 6.69
N GLY A 35 -10.87 2.35 6.13
CA GLY A 35 -10.57 3.65 6.76
C GLY A 35 -9.08 3.99 6.87
N ILE A 36 -8.20 3.22 6.20
CA ILE A 36 -6.76 3.51 6.18
C ILE A 36 -6.49 4.75 5.34
N ASN A 37 -5.68 5.64 5.92
CA ASN A 37 -5.24 6.90 5.33
C ASN A 37 -3.74 7.12 5.50
N ASN A 38 -3.23 8.22 4.93
CA ASN A 38 -1.81 8.61 5.08
C ASN A 38 -1.39 8.71 6.54
N ALA A 39 -2.23 9.25 7.43
CA ALA A 39 -1.89 9.41 8.84
C ALA A 39 -1.72 8.05 9.53
N THR A 40 -2.60 7.09 9.25
CA THR A 40 -2.49 5.72 9.76
C THR A 40 -1.26 5.03 9.20
N MET A 41 -1.01 5.12 7.89
CA MET A 41 0.20 4.54 7.27
C MET A 41 1.48 5.13 7.87
N ASN A 42 1.54 6.45 8.09
CA ASN A 42 2.68 7.09 8.75
C ASN A 42 2.92 6.57 10.17
N ARG A 43 1.87 6.46 11.00
CA ARG A 43 1.98 5.92 12.37
C ARG A 43 2.43 4.47 12.39
N VAL A 44 1.86 3.65 11.50
CA VAL A 44 2.21 2.24 11.35
C VAL A 44 3.67 2.10 10.93
N LEU A 45 4.07 2.78 9.86
CA LEU A 45 5.41 2.66 9.27
C LEU A 45 6.52 3.19 10.19
N ALA A 46 6.22 4.22 10.99
CA ALA A 46 7.13 4.71 12.04
C ALA A 46 7.46 3.65 13.10
N GLN A 47 6.54 2.71 13.38
CA GLN A 47 6.71 1.66 14.39
C GLN A 47 7.05 0.29 13.78
N ASN A 48 6.57 0.03 12.56
CA ASN A 48 6.80 -1.18 11.80
C ASN A 48 7.14 -0.77 10.36
N PRO A 49 8.43 -0.68 10.00
CA PRO A 49 8.83 -0.38 8.62
C PRO A 49 8.47 -1.49 7.63
N MET A 50 7.84 -2.58 8.10
CA MET A 50 7.39 -3.72 7.33
C MET A 50 8.48 -4.28 6.41
N LYS A 51 9.68 -4.53 6.97
CA LYS A 51 10.88 -5.00 6.24
C LYS A 51 10.69 -6.29 5.46
N LYS A 52 9.64 -7.06 5.73
CA LYS A 52 9.30 -8.30 5.03
C LYS A 52 8.14 -8.17 4.06
N LEU A 53 7.51 -7.00 3.95
CA LEU A 53 6.36 -6.78 3.07
C LEU A 53 6.80 -6.92 1.62
N GLU A 54 6.14 -7.82 0.91
CA GLU A 54 6.34 -8.14 -0.50
C GLU A 54 5.21 -7.54 -1.34
N GLU A 55 3.97 -7.58 -0.84
CA GLU A 55 2.79 -7.08 -1.54
C GLU A 55 1.88 -6.25 -0.63
N LEU A 56 1.49 -5.07 -1.10
CA LEU A 56 0.35 -4.33 -0.59
C LEU A 56 -0.68 -4.12 -1.70
N ARG A 57 -1.92 -4.50 -1.41
CA ARG A 57 -3.10 -4.22 -2.24
C ARG A 57 -4.15 -3.53 -1.40
N ILE A 58 -4.58 -2.34 -1.83
CA ILE A 58 -5.70 -1.62 -1.20
C ILE A 58 -6.69 -1.30 -2.31
N LEU A 59 -7.84 -2.00 -2.32
CA LEU A 59 -8.82 -1.88 -3.40
C LEU A 59 -9.34 -0.44 -3.58
N TYR A 60 -9.48 0.31 -2.48
CA TYR A 60 -9.81 1.73 -2.52
C TYR A 60 -9.38 2.38 -1.21
N SER A 61 -8.88 3.61 -1.30
CA SER A 61 -8.70 4.52 -0.18
C SER A 61 -9.05 5.92 -0.62
N ALA A 62 -9.70 6.70 0.25
CA ALA A 62 -10.12 8.05 -0.10
C ALA A 62 -8.96 9.05 -0.14
N ASP A 63 -7.90 8.83 0.64
CA ASP A 63 -6.91 9.86 0.94
C ASP A 63 -5.46 9.37 0.97
N ILE A 64 -5.16 8.08 0.76
CA ILE A 64 -3.77 7.65 0.55
C ILE A 64 -3.23 8.26 -0.75
N GLY A 65 -2.07 8.90 -0.67
CA GLY A 65 -1.43 9.58 -1.80
C GLY A 65 0.03 9.17 -2.03
N MET A 66 0.67 9.82 -3.01
CA MET A 66 2.05 9.50 -3.43
C MET A 66 3.09 9.61 -2.32
N GLN A 67 2.86 10.46 -1.32
CA GLN A 67 3.72 10.52 -0.13
C GLN A 67 3.82 9.18 0.60
N THR A 68 2.72 8.43 0.69
CA THR A 68 2.71 7.09 1.29
C THR A 68 3.41 6.08 0.39
N VAL A 69 3.22 6.17 -0.93
CA VAL A 69 3.92 5.34 -1.92
C VAL A 69 5.44 5.49 -1.76
N HIS A 70 5.95 6.73 -1.76
CA HIS A 70 7.37 7.00 -1.59
C HIS A 70 7.90 6.55 -0.23
N LEU A 71 7.13 6.76 0.84
CA LEU A 71 7.49 6.29 2.18
C LEU A 71 7.63 4.75 2.21
N MET A 72 6.68 4.03 1.60
CA MET A 72 6.73 2.57 1.51
C MET A 72 7.92 2.08 0.70
N MET A 73 8.20 2.67 -0.46
CA MET A 73 9.38 2.30 -1.26
C MET A 73 10.69 2.50 -0.49
N ASN A 74 10.76 3.54 0.35
CA ASN A 74 11.95 3.82 1.14
C ASN A 74 12.09 2.89 2.36
N GLN A 75 10.98 2.46 2.98
CA GLN A 75 11.01 1.71 4.23
C GLN A 75 10.89 0.18 4.05
N CYS A 76 10.06 -0.27 3.11
CA CYS A 76 9.73 -1.67 2.84
C CYS A 76 10.72 -2.28 1.85
N GLU A 77 11.85 -2.79 2.35
CA GLU A 77 12.98 -3.30 1.54
C GLU A 77 12.62 -4.45 0.57
N ARG A 78 11.55 -5.20 0.85
CA ARG A 78 11.13 -6.34 0.03
C ARG A 78 9.92 -6.05 -0.83
N LEU A 79 9.45 -4.81 -0.87
CA LEU A 79 8.24 -4.44 -1.59
C LEU A 79 8.45 -4.69 -3.09
N ALA A 80 7.67 -5.63 -3.61
CA ALA A 80 7.69 -6.05 -5.00
C ALA A 80 6.39 -5.72 -5.72
N THR A 81 5.29 -5.56 -4.99
CA THR A 81 3.97 -5.24 -5.57
C THR A 81 3.24 -4.18 -4.75
N LEU A 82 2.75 -3.15 -5.45
CA LEU A 82 1.91 -2.09 -4.91
C LEU A 82 0.80 -1.78 -5.92
N SER A 83 -0.34 -2.46 -5.78
CA SER A 83 -1.40 -2.45 -6.78
C SER A 83 -2.61 -1.59 -6.40
N GLU A 84 -3.45 -1.31 -7.41
CA GLU A 84 -4.69 -0.52 -7.31
C GLU A 84 -4.47 0.98 -7.00
N LEU A 85 -3.31 1.53 -7.40
CA LEU A 85 -2.98 2.94 -7.18
C LEU A 85 -3.96 3.91 -7.84
N GLU A 86 -4.61 3.50 -8.93
CA GLU A 86 -5.67 4.22 -9.65
C GLU A 86 -6.91 4.44 -8.78
N SER A 87 -7.12 3.59 -7.78
CA SER A 87 -8.26 3.62 -6.87
C SER A 87 -7.95 4.37 -5.57
N TRP A 88 -6.79 5.03 -5.48
CA TRP A 88 -6.37 5.80 -4.31
C TRP A 88 -6.68 7.27 -4.53
N GLY A 89 -7.69 7.80 -3.84
CA GLY A 89 -8.20 9.15 -4.05
C GLY A 89 -7.21 10.28 -3.76
N GLY A 90 -6.10 9.98 -3.07
CA GLY A 90 -5.00 10.92 -2.86
C GLY A 90 -3.92 10.90 -3.95
N ILE A 91 -4.06 10.09 -5.00
CA ILE A 91 -3.15 10.02 -6.16
C ILE A 91 -3.88 10.60 -7.38
N ARG A 92 -3.34 11.65 -7.98
CA ARG A 92 -3.84 12.15 -9.27
C ARG A 92 -3.31 11.33 -10.44
N LEU A 93 -4.03 11.36 -11.56
CA LEU A 93 -3.66 10.61 -12.76
C LEU A 93 -2.31 11.03 -13.34
N ASP A 94 -1.99 12.33 -13.34
CA ASP A 94 -0.69 12.86 -13.77
C ASP A 94 0.44 12.32 -12.88
N GLU A 95 0.27 12.34 -11.56
CA GLU A 95 1.26 11.80 -10.63
C GLU A 95 1.49 10.30 -10.84
N LEU A 96 0.41 9.54 -11.06
CA LEU A 96 0.53 8.11 -11.31
C LEU A 96 1.27 7.81 -12.63
N ASN A 97 1.06 8.62 -13.66
CA ASN A 97 1.77 8.49 -14.93
C ASN A 97 3.26 8.84 -14.78
N ASP A 98 3.58 9.95 -14.11
CA ASP A 98 4.96 10.33 -13.81
C ASP A 98 5.67 9.22 -13.01
N PHE A 99 4.95 8.58 -12.09
CA PHE A 99 5.50 7.49 -11.29
C PHE A 99 5.72 6.19 -12.08
N ARG A 100 4.83 5.86 -13.01
CA ARG A 100 5.04 4.75 -13.95
C ARG A 100 6.29 4.98 -14.80
N GLU A 101 6.48 6.21 -15.30
CA GLU A 101 7.68 6.58 -16.04
C GLU A 101 8.92 6.48 -15.15
N TYR A 102 8.87 6.99 -13.92
CA TYR A 102 9.96 6.89 -12.95
C TYR A 102 10.37 5.43 -12.68
N ILE A 103 9.41 4.53 -12.44
CA ILE A 103 9.68 3.09 -12.25
C ILE A 103 10.39 2.50 -13.47
N ARG A 104 9.88 2.80 -14.67
CA ARG A 104 10.41 2.29 -15.94
C ARG A 104 11.84 2.77 -16.18
N GLU A 105 12.09 4.07 -16.03
CA GLU A 105 13.38 4.68 -16.33
C GLU A 105 14.47 4.30 -15.33
N ASN A 106 14.10 4.05 -14.08
CA ASN A 106 15.03 3.65 -13.03
C ASN A 106 15.13 2.13 -12.84
N ASN A 107 14.49 1.33 -13.72
CA ASN A 107 14.45 -0.13 -13.66
C ASN A 107 14.03 -0.68 -12.27
N ILE A 108 13.08 -0.01 -11.63
CA ILE A 108 12.61 -0.37 -10.30
C ILE A 108 11.77 -1.65 -10.42
N LYS A 109 12.12 -2.67 -9.65
CA LYS A 109 11.40 -3.95 -9.59
C LYS A 109 10.15 -3.83 -8.69
N LEU A 110 9.22 -2.98 -9.09
CA LEU A 110 7.95 -2.77 -8.42
C LEU A 110 6.81 -2.95 -9.43
N ASP A 111 5.97 -3.96 -9.21
CA ASP A 111 4.76 -4.18 -9.98
C ASP A 111 3.62 -3.31 -9.41
N ILE A 112 3.10 -2.44 -10.26
CA ILE A 112 1.98 -1.55 -9.95
C ILE A 112 0.75 -1.82 -10.84
N THR A 113 0.73 -2.97 -11.52
CA THR A 113 -0.35 -3.31 -12.44
C THR A 113 -1.66 -3.50 -11.66
N PRO A 114 -2.77 -2.89 -12.11
CA PRO A 114 -4.10 -3.16 -11.55
C PRO A 114 -4.45 -4.64 -11.69
N THR A 115 -5.03 -5.22 -10.65
CA THR A 115 -5.48 -6.62 -10.68
C THR A 115 -6.91 -6.75 -11.20
N LEU A 116 -7.66 -5.65 -11.19
CA LEU A 116 -8.97 -5.50 -11.83
C LEU A 116 -8.85 -4.71 -13.13
N SER A 117 -7.87 -5.02 -13.97
CA SER A 117 -7.85 -4.49 -15.34
C SER A 117 -9.02 -5.10 -16.12
N LEU A 118 -10.07 -4.31 -16.35
CA LEU A 118 -11.12 -4.63 -17.32
C LEU A 118 -10.46 -4.77 -18.70
N ASN A 119 -10.46 -6.00 -19.22
CA ASN A 119 -10.25 -6.26 -20.65
C ASN A 119 -11.47 -5.80 -21.45
#